data_AF-A0A3P7M438-F1
#
_entry.id   AF-A0A3P7M438-F1
#
_cell.length_a   1.000
_cell.length_b   1.000
_cell.length_c   1.000
_cell.angle_alpha   90.00
_cell.angle_beta   90.00
_cell.angle_gamma   90.00
#
_symmetry.space_group_name_H-M   'P 1'
#
loop_
_entity.id
_entity.type
_entity.pdbx_description
1 polymer ?
#
loop_
_entity_poly.entity_id
_entity_poly.type
_entity_poly.pdbx_seq_one_letter_code
_entity_poly.pdbx_strand_id
1 'polypeptide(L)'
;MSDKMEMEDNPDKMRKRMSMRMHLKRAVYHATALELLVRNSARCDAPTKLEAQAYTSWLAGVCAFEMRRWPEACELLKTARKVYERLAEATHNTTLATLYKAR
;
A
#
# COMPACT_ATOMS: atom_id res chain seq x y z
N MET A 1 22.38 -0.80 26.23
CA MET A 1 21.27 -1.29 25.36
C MET A 1 19.88 -0.87 25.87
N SER A 2 19.76 -0.05 26.93
CA SER A 2 18.45 0.38 27.47
C SER A 2 17.86 1.64 26.81
N ASP A 3 18.67 2.41 26.09
CA ASP A 3 18.30 3.76 25.60
C ASP A 3 17.36 3.78 24.38
N LYS A 4 17.23 2.64 23.67
CA LYS A 4 16.38 2.53 22.48
C LYS A 4 14.94 2.13 22.81
N MET A 5 14.71 1.58 24.01
CA MET A 5 13.40 1.08 24.45
C MET A 5 12.60 2.19 25.17
N GLU A 6 13.28 3.07 25.91
CA GLU A 6 12.64 4.21 26.60
C GLU A 6 12.08 5.28 25.62
N MET A 7 12.58 5.31 24.38
CA MET A 7 12.14 6.29 23.38
C MET A 7 10.80 5.96 22.70
N GLU A 8 10.26 4.74 22.89
CA GLU A 8 8.96 4.29 22.36
C GLU A 8 7.77 4.70 23.25
N ASP A 9 8.00 4.94 24.55
CA ASP A 9 6.94 5.15 25.56
C ASP A 9 6.61 6.63 25.85
N ASN A 10 7.16 7.57 25.07
CA ASN A 10 6.73 8.97 25.19
C ASN A 10 5.23 9.09 24.78
N PRO A 11 4.33 9.52 25.69
CA PRO A 11 2.88 9.57 25.42
C PRO A 11 2.51 10.41 24.19
N ASP A 12 3.27 11.45 23.88
CA ASP A 12 3.06 12.25 22.67
C ASP A 12 3.41 11.49 21.38
N LYS A 13 4.42 10.62 21.41
CA LYS A 13 4.77 9.74 20.28
C LYS A 13 3.71 8.65 20.11
N MET A 14 3.16 8.12 21.21
CA MET A 14 2.05 7.17 21.16
C MET A 14 0.79 7.78 20.54
N ARG A 15 0.42 9.00 20.94
CA ARG A 15 -0.74 9.71 20.36
C ARG A 15 -0.54 9.98 18.86
N LYS A 16 0.64 10.45 18.47
CA LYS A 16 0.99 10.66 17.05
C LYS A 16 0.92 9.36 16.24
N ARG A 17 1.44 8.25 16.79
CA ARG A 17 1.39 6.91 16.17
C ARG A 17 -0.06 6.43 16.00
N MET A 18 -0.92 6.68 17.00
CA MET A 18 -2.34 6.34 16.90
C MET A 18 -3.05 7.16 15.81
N SER A 19 -2.82 8.47 15.78
CA SER A 19 -3.36 9.34 14.73
C SER A 19 -2.93 8.89 13.33
N MET A 20 -1.64 8.58 13.16
CA MET A 20 -1.09 8.02 11.92
C MET A 20 -1.80 6.73 11.51
N ARG A 21 -2.00 5.78 12.44
CA ARG A 21 -2.73 4.52 12.15
C ARG A 21 -4.17 4.78 11.70
N MET A 22 -4.84 5.77 12.29
CA MET A 22 -6.19 6.15 11.87
C MET A 22 -6.20 6.77 10.47
N HIS A 23 -5.21 7.59 10.13
CA HIS A 23 -5.04 8.11 8.77
C HIS A 23 -4.77 6.98 7.76
N LEU A 24 -3.93 6.00 8.10
CA LEU A 24 -3.68 4.84 7.25
C LEU A 24 -4.95 4.02 7.01
N LYS A 25 -5.76 3.76 8.04
CA LYS A 25 -7.05 3.09 7.89
C LYS A 25 -7.98 3.85 6.92
N ARG A 26 -8.04 5.18 7.05
CA ARG A 26 -8.83 6.02 6.13
C ARG A 26 -8.27 5.98 4.71
N ALA A 27 -6.95 5.99 4.55
CA ALA A 27 -6.32 5.88 3.24
C ALA A 27 -6.67 4.54 2.55
N VAL A 28 -6.61 3.42 3.29
CA VAL A 28 -7.02 2.10 2.78
C VAL A 28 -8.50 2.09 2.39
N TYR A 29 -9.37 2.70 3.21
CA TYR A 29 -10.80 2.82 2.89
C TYR A 29 -11.03 3.55 1.56
N HIS A 30 -10.39 4.70 1.36
CA HIS A 30 -10.51 5.47 0.11
C HIS A 30 -9.90 4.74 -1.08
N ALA A 31 -8.77 4.06 -0.91
CA ALA A 31 -8.15 3.27 -1.97
C ALA A 31 -9.04 2.09 -2.39
N THR A 32 -9.65 1.40 -1.42
CA THR A 32 -10.60 0.30 -1.68
C THR A 32 -11.84 0.80 -2.41
N ALA A 33 -12.37 1.97 -2.04
CA ALA A 33 -13.49 2.59 -2.73
C ALA A 33 -13.12 2.97 -4.18
N LEU A 34 -11.91 3.53 -4.39
CA LEU A 34 -11.40 3.85 -5.72
C LEU A 34 -11.25 2.58 -6.58
N GLU A 35 -10.65 1.52 -6.05
CA GLU A 35 -10.50 0.25 -6.75
C GLU A 35 -11.85 -0.32 -7.19
N LEU A 36 -12.87 -0.25 -6.33
CA LEU A 36 -14.22 -0.71 -6.67
C LEU A 36 -14.82 0.11 -7.83
N LEU A 37 -14.68 1.43 -7.80
CA LEU A 37 -15.15 2.32 -8.86
C LEU A 37 -14.44 2.02 -10.19
N VAL A 38 -13.12 1.90 -10.16
CA VAL A 38 -12.29 1.63 -11.34
C VAL A 38 -12.59 0.24 -11.90
N ARG A 39 -12.75 -0.78 -11.04
CA ARG A 39 -13.09 -2.15 -11.44
C ARG A 39 -14.42 -2.22 -12.18
N ASN A 40 -15.45 -1.55 -11.64
CA ASN A 40 -16.82 -1.57 -12.16
C ASN A 40 -17.02 -0.64 -13.36
N SER A 41 -16.10 0.31 -13.59
CA SER A 41 -16.15 1.19 -14.74
C SER A 41 -15.76 0.45 -16.03
N ALA A 42 -16.61 0.54 -17.05
CA ALA A 42 -16.30 0.11 -18.40
C ALA A 42 -15.39 1.10 -19.15
N ARG A 43 -15.20 2.31 -18.61
CA ARG A 43 -14.35 3.36 -19.20
C ARG A 43 -12.89 3.28 -18.74
N CYS A 44 -12.61 2.46 -17.73
CA CYS A 44 -11.25 2.24 -17.26
C CYS A 44 -10.62 1.07 -18.03
N ASP A 45 -9.43 1.29 -18.54
CA ASP A 45 -8.59 0.30 -19.19
C ASP A 45 -8.03 -0.72 -18.19
N ALA A 46 -7.55 -1.85 -18.71
CA ALA A 46 -7.04 -2.94 -17.89
C ALA A 46 -5.80 -2.53 -17.04
N PRO A 47 -4.81 -1.76 -17.56
CA PRO A 47 -3.71 -1.23 -16.77
C PRO A 47 -4.17 -0.40 -15.56
N THR A 48 -5.06 0.57 -15.73
CA THR A 48 -5.56 1.38 -14.60
C THR A 48 -6.30 0.54 -13.55
N LYS A 49 -7.01 -0.53 -13.94
CA LYS A 49 -7.60 -1.48 -12.99
C LYS A 49 -6.54 -2.21 -12.16
N LEU A 50 -5.44 -2.62 -12.78
CA LEU A 50 -4.33 -3.27 -12.10
C LEU A 50 -3.55 -2.29 -11.20
N GLU A 51 -3.36 -1.05 -11.64
CA GLU A 51 -2.72 -0.01 -10.82
C GLU A 51 -3.52 0.28 -9.55
N ALA A 52 -4.85 0.41 -9.68
CA ALA A 52 -5.74 0.61 -8.54
C ALA A 52 -5.65 -0.58 -7.55
N GLN A 53 -5.64 -1.81 -8.07
CA GLN A 53 -5.46 -3.02 -7.25
C GLN A 53 -4.12 -3.03 -6.51
N ALA A 54 -3.02 -2.70 -7.21
CA ALA A 54 -1.69 -2.68 -6.63
C ALA A 54 -1.57 -1.60 -5.54
N TYR A 55 -2.14 -0.43 -5.79
CA TYR A 55 -2.16 0.69 -4.85
C TYR A 55 -2.93 0.36 -3.56
N THR A 56 -4.12 -0.24 -3.67
CA THR A 56 -4.89 -0.68 -2.50
C THR A 56 -4.13 -1.73 -1.70
N SER A 57 -3.59 -2.75 -2.37
CA SER A 57 -2.81 -3.81 -1.72
C SER A 57 -1.56 -3.25 -1.02
N TRP A 58 -0.87 -2.29 -1.63
CA TRP A 58 0.30 -1.64 -1.02
C TRP A 58 -0.08 -0.85 0.24
N LEU A 59 -1.12 0.00 0.16
CA LEU A 59 -1.60 0.77 1.32
C LEU A 59 -2.09 -0.14 2.44
N ALA A 60 -2.83 -1.20 2.11
CA ALA A 60 -3.31 -2.18 3.08
C ALA A 60 -2.13 -2.91 3.74
N GLY A 61 -1.11 -3.28 2.96
CA GLY A 61 0.12 -3.89 3.47
C GLY A 61 0.89 -2.98 4.42
N VAL A 62 1.06 -1.70 4.08
CA VAL A 62 1.68 -0.69 4.96
C VAL A 62 0.84 -0.51 6.24
N CYS A 63 -0.48 -0.47 6.12
CA CYS A 63 -1.38 -0.36 7.27
C CYS A 63 -1.26 -1.57 8.22
N ALA A 64 -1.22 -2.79 7.67
CA ALA A 64 -1.03 -4.03 8.43
C ALA A 64 0.36 -4.09 9.08
N PHE A 65 1.41 -3.63 8.38
CA PHE A 65 2.77 -3.53 8.89
C PHE A 65 2.82 -2.62 10.13
N GLU A 66 2.21 -1.43 10.05
CA GLU A 66 2.14 -0.48 11.17
C GLU A 66 1.30 -0.99 12.37
N MET A 67 0.38 -1.92 12.12
CA MET A 67 -0.38 -2.62 13.16
C MET A 67 0.33 -3.85 13.72
N ARG A 68 1.55 -4.15 13.27
CA ARG A 68 2.33 -5.35 13.64
C ARG A 68 1.64 -6.67 13.23
N ARG A 69 0.78 -6.64 12.20
CA ARG A 69 0.15 -7.82 11.60
C ARG A 69 1.05 -8.36 10.48
N TRP A 70 2.20 -8.90 10.86
CA TRP A 70 3.28 -9.25 9.92
C TRP A 70 2.88 -10.24 8.81
N PRO A 71 2.12 -11.32 9.07
CA PRO A 71 1.77 -12.27 8.02
C PRO A 71 0.87 -11.62 6.95
N GLU A 72 -0.14 -10.87 7.38
CA GLU A 72 -1.05 -10.15 6.48
C GLU A 72 -0.30 -9.06 5.69
N ALA A 73 0.57 -8.30 6.34
CA ALA A 73 1.40 -7.29 5.68
C ALA A 73 2.28 -7.91 4.59
N CYS A 74 2.91 -9.05 4.89
CA CYS A 74 3.78 -9.75 3.95
C CYS A 74 3.01 -10.17 2.69
N GLU A 75 1.85 -10.78 2.84
CA GLU A 75 1.03 -11.25 1.72
C GLU A 75 0.48 -10.10 0.87
N LEU A 76 0.02 -9.01 1.51
CA LEU A 76 -0.47 -7.82 0.81
C LEU A 76 0.65 -7.12 0.03
N LEU A 77 1.85 -6.98 0.62
CA LEU A 77 2.99 -6.35 -0.05
C LEU A 77 3.54 -7.21 -1.18
N LYS A 78 3.59 -8.54 -1.02
CA LYS A 78 3.93 -9.46 -2.12
C LYS A 78 2.94 -9.35 -3.27
N THR A 79 1.65 -9.25 -2.94
CA THR A 79 0.58 -9.10 -3.94
C THR A 79 0.77 -7.79 -4.73
N ALA A 80 1.00 -6.67 -4.04
CA ALA A 80 1.27 -5.39 -4.69
C ALA A 80 2.49 -5.46 -5.63
N ARG A 81 3.61 -6.01 -5.13
CA ARG A 81 4.84 -6.20 -5.91
C ARG A 81 4.60 -7.03 -7.17
N LYS A 82 3.91 -8.17 -7.05
CA LYS A 82 3.60 -9.04 -8.19
C LYS A 82 2.77 -8.33 -9.27
N VAL A 83 1.85 -7.45 -8.88
CA VAL A 83 1.06 -6.68 -9.85
C VAL A 83 1.92 -5.63 -10.55
N TYR A 84 2.77 -4.91 -9.82
CA TYR A 84 3.69 -3.92 -10.42
C TYR A 84 4.74 -4.57 -11.33
N GLU A 85 5.29 -5.72 -10.97
CA GLU A 85 6.22 -6.49 -11.82
C GLU A 85 5.54 -6.86 -13.16
N ARG A 86 4.30 -7.36 -13.10
CA ARG A 86 3.52 -7.69 -14.32
C ARG A 86 3.19 -6.47 -15.17
N LEU A 87 2.91 -5.32 -14.54
CA LEU A 87 2.70 -4.05 -15.25
C LEU A 87 3.99 -3.57 -15.93
N ALA A 88 5.14 -3.76 -15.28
CA ALA A 88 6.44 -3.41 -15.84
C ALA A 88 6.82 -4.26 -17.07
N GLU A 89 6.42 -5.54 -17.09
CA GLU A 89 6.63 -6.44 -18.22
C GLU A 89 5.67 -6.16 -19.39
N ALA A 90 4.43 -5.78 -19.07
CA ALA A 90 3.39 -5.55 -20.06
C ALA A 90 3.50 -4.19 -20.77
N THR A 91 4.17 -3.20 -20.18
CA THR A 91 4.31 -1.86 -20.76
C THR A 91 5.45 -1.78 -21.77
N HIS A 92 5.17 -1.23 -22.96
CA HIS A 92 6.20 -0.91 -23.96
C HIS A 92 6.91 0.42 -23.67
N ASN A 93 6.43 1.18 -22.68
CA ASN A 93 7.03 2.45 -22.31
C ASN A 93 8.13 2.22 -21.28
N THR A 94 9.39 2.44 -21.69
CA THR A 94 10.58 2.23 -20.86
C THR A 94 10.57 3.05 -19.57
N THR A 95 10.04 4.28 -19.59
CA THR A 95 9.95 5.14 -18.40
C THR A 95 8.90 4.64 -17.40
N LEU A 96 7.77 4.12 -17.88
CA LEU A 96 6.77 3.52 -17.02
C LEU A 96 7.25 2.17 -16.46
N ALA A 97 7.95 1.37 -17.27
CA ALA A 97 8.54 0.11 -16.84
C ALA A 97 9.54 0.32 -15.69
N THR A 98 10.41 1.34 -15.78
CA THR A 98 11.36 1.65 -14.71
C THR A 98 10.65 2.14 -13.44
N LEU A 99 9.57 2.91 -13.57
CA LEU A 99 8.76 3.36 -12.44
C LEU A 99 8.09 2.18 -11.72
N TYR A 100 7.47 1.26 -12.44
CA TYR A 100 6.84 0.08 -11.84
C TYR A 100 7.86 -0.85 -11.18
N LYS A 101 9.06 -1.00 -11.75
CA LYS A 101 10.15 -1.80 -11.13
C LYS A 101 10.69 -1.20 -9.84
N ALA A 102 10.53 0.12 -9.65
CA ALA A 102 10.95 0.79 -8.43
C ALA A 102 9.91 0.72 -7.28
N ARG A 103 8.72 0.15 -7.55
CA ARG A 103 7.62 0.00 -6.59
C ARG A 103 7.57 -1.40 -5.99
#